data_AF-A0A2P6SD23-F1
#
_entry.id   AF-A0A2P6SD23-F1
#
_cell.length_a   1.000
_cell.length_b   1.000
_cell.length_c   1.000
_cell.angle_alpha   90.00
_cell.angle_beta   90.00
_cell.angle_gamma   90.00
#
_symmetry.space_group_name_H-M   'P 1'
#
loop_
_entity.id
_entity.type
_entity.pdbx_description
1 polymer ?
#
loop_
_entity_poly.entity_id
_entity_poly.type
_entity_poly.pdbx_seq_one_letter_code
_entity_poly.pdbx_strand_id
1 'polypeptide(L)'
;MMSWLADPLTNFFSFLSVLLLLALIKAFHKLWWTPTRIQNLMAVQGIHGPPYRLIYGNTKEISNMQKEAMSRSINLSHDIFPRVQPHIHSWTKSYGKNYLQWYGLRPILVVTEPELCREILNNKDGVFPKQKPSNFLKKLVGDCISITEGEKWAKLRKLSNHAFHGKSLTVSIEHNVHEGKNIELLISALWYCVMFIRIRILNLLISA
;
A
#
# COMPACT_ATOMS: atom_id res chain seq x y z
N MET A 1 -46.44 -47.70 0.89
CA MET A 1 -46.55 -46.26 0.60
C MET A 1 -45.89 -45.49 1.75
N MET A 2 -44.57 -45.24 1.68
CA MET A 2 -43.80 -44.26 2.48
C MET A 2 -42.28 -44.56 2.31
N SER A 3 -41.68 -44.09 1.22
CA SER A 3 -40.22 -44.16 0.97
C SER A 3 -39.64 -42.76 0.70
N TRP A 4 -40.31 -41.71 1.18
CA TRP A 4 -39.99 -40.30 0.85
C TRP A 4 -39.31 -39.52 1.98
N LEU A 5 -39.01 -40.16 3.11
CA LEU A 5 -38.09 -39.57 4.09
C LEU A 5 -36.68 -40.06 3.73
N ALA A 6 -36.03 -39.35 2.81
CA ALA A 6 -34.60 -39.56 2.54
C ALA A 6 -33.85 -39.60 3.88
N ASP A 7 -32.96 -40.58 4.06
CA ASP A 7 -32.27 -40.81 5.33
C ASP A 7 -31.66 -39.48 5.81
N PRO A 8 -31.80 -39.10 7.10
CA PRO A 8 -31.32 -37.82 7.61
C PRO A 8 -29.84 -37.53 7.25
N LEU A 9 -29.04 -38.58 7.14
CA LEU A 9 -27.65 -38.53 6.67
C LEU A 9 -27.52 -38.06 5.22
N THR A 10 -28.34 -38.57 4.30
CA THR A 10 -28.31 -38.19 2.88
C THR A 10 -28.69 -36.73 2.66
N ASN A 11 -29.69 -36.24 3.39
CA ASN A 11 -30.07 -34.82 3.38
C ASN A 11 -28.95 -33.92 3.91
N PHE A 12 -28.26 -34.36 4.97
CA PHE A 12 -27.11 -33.64 5.51
C PHE A 12 -25.95 -33.54 4.51
N PHE A 13 -25.58 -34.66 3.86
CA PHE A 13 -24.53 -34.65 2.84
C PHE A 13 -24.90 -33.82 1.61
N SER A 14 -26.17 -33.85 1.19
CA SER A 14 -26.67 -33.00 0.10
C SER A 14 -26.52 -31.51 0.46
N PHE A 15 -26.94 -31.10 1.65
CA PHE A 15 -26.80 -29.73 2.13
C PHE A 15 -25.33 -29.29 2.21
N LEU A 16 -24.45 -30.15 2.75
CA LEU A 16 -23.02 -29.89 2.83
C LEU A 16 -22.38 -29.74 1.43
N SER A 17 -22.80 -30.58 0.48
CA SER A 17 -22.36 -30.50 -0.92
C SER A 17 -22.75 -29.18 -1.58
N VAL A 18 -23.99 -28.72 -1.39
CA VAL A 18 -24.44 -27.42 -1.89
C VAL A 18 -23.64 -26.27 -1.27
N LEU A 19 -23.40 -26.31 0.05
CA LEU A 19 -22.57 -25.29 0.73
C LEU A 19 -21.13 -25.27 0.19
N LEU A 20 -20.54 -26.45 -0.03
CA LEU A 20 -19.20 -26.56 -0.60
C LEU A 20 -19.15 -25.99 -2.02
N LEU A 21 -20.13 -26.32 -2.87
CA LEU A 21 -20.22 -25.79 -4.22
C LEU A 21 -20.34 -24.26 -4.23
N LEU A 22 -21.19 -23.70 -3.37
CA LEU A 22 -21.34 -22.25 -3.22
C LEU A 22 -20.02 -21.59 -2.75
N ALA A 23 -19.29 -22.23 -1.84
CA ALA A 23 -17.99 -21.75 -1.39
C ALA A 23 -16.94 -21.78 -2.52
N LEU A 24 -16.91 -22.84 -3.33
CA LEU A 24 -16.02 -22.97 -4.49
C LEU A 24 -16.32 -21.92 -5.56
N ILE A 25 -17.60 -21.67 -5.87
CA ILE A 25 -18.00 -20.63 -6.81
C ILE A 25 -17.55 -19.24 -6.31
N LYS A 26 -17.80 -18.94 -5.03
CA LYS A 26 -17.34 -17.68 -4.42
C LYS A 26 -15.82 -17.55 -4.45
N ALA A 27 -15.09 -18.63 -4.17
CA ALA A 27 -13.64 -18.66 -4.21
C ALA A 27 -13.12 -18.44 -5.64
N PHE A 28 -13.66 -19.15 -6.64
CA PHE A 28 -13.31 -18.97 -8.05
C PHE A 28 -13.57 -17.54 -8.51
N HIS A 29 -14.74 -16.98 -8.19
CA HIS A 29 -15.08 -15.63 -8.58
C HIS A 29 -14.11 -14.61 -7.96
N LYS A 30 -13.75 -14.78 -6.69
CA LYS A 30 -12.89 -13.85 -5.95
C LYS A 30 -11.41 -13.99 -6.30
N LEU A 31 -10.91 -15.21 -6.48
CA LEU A 31 -9.49 -15.51 -6.70
C LEU A 31 -9.10 -15.44 -8.18
N TRP A 32 -10.02 -15.70 -9.11
CA TRP A 32 -9.70 -15.80 -10.53
C TRP A 32 -10.50 -14.83 -11.39
N TRP A 33 -11.83 -14.89 -11.34
CA TRP A 33 -12.68 -14.10 -12.24
C TRP A 33 -12.53 -12.60 -12.04
N THR A 34 -12.67 -12.10 -10.81
CA THR A 34 -12.56 -10.67 -10.50
C THR A 34 -11.19 -10.10 -10.87
N PRO A 35 -10.05 -10.70 -10.46
CA PRO A 35 -8.74 -10.18 -10.85
C PRO A 35 -8.52 -10.14 -12.36
N THR A 36 -8.88 -11.23 -13.06
CA THR A 36 -8.73 -11.32 -14.52
C THR A 36 -9.56 -10.27 -15.24
N ARG A 37 -10.82 -10.09 -14.81
CA ARG A 37 -11.71 -9.07 -15.39
C ARG A 37 -11.13 -7.67 -15.21
N ILE A 38 -10.64 -7.33 -14.02
CA ILE A 38 -10.04 -6.00 -13.75
C ILE A 38 -8.77 -5.79 -14.58
N GLN A 39 -7.88 -6.79 -14.67
CA GLN A 39 -6.68 -6.73 -15.49
C GLN A 39 -7.03 -6.41 -16.95
N ASN A 40 -8.01 -7.12 -17.51
CA ASN A 40 -8.43 -6.92 -18.89
C ASN A 40 -9.08 -5.54 -19.10
N LEU A 41 -9.94 -5.10 -18.18
CA LEU A 41 -10.56 -3.77 -18.26
C LEU A 41 -9.53 -2.63 -18.23
N MET A 42 -8.47 -2.78 -17.44
CA MET A 42 -7.37 -1.80 -17.40
C MET A 42 -6.52 -1.86 -18.67
N ALA A 43 -6.24 -3.06 -19.20
CA ALA A 43 -5.50 -3.23 -20.45
C ALA A 43 -6.21 -2.58 -21.64
N VAL A 44 -7.55 -2.67 -21.72
CA VAL A 44 -8.35 -1.98 -22.76
C VAL A 44 -8.22 -0.45 -22.66
N GLN A 45 -7.98 0.09 -21.46
CA GLN A 45 -7.70 1.52 -21.24
C GLN A 45 -6.22 1.88 -21.45
N GLY A 46 -5.39 0.94 -21.93
CA GLY A 46 -3.96 1.13 -22.14
C GLY A 46 -3.10 0.97 -20.87
N ILE A 47 -3.71 0.68 -19.73
CA ILE A 47 -3.00 0.51 -18.44
C ILE A 47 -2.59 -0.95 -18.30
N HIS A 48 -1.30 -1.20 -18.50
CA HIS A 48 -0.69 -2.52 -18.38
C HIS A 48 0.01 -2.67 -17.03
N GLY A 49 0.55 -3.85 -16.74
CA GLY A 49 1.24 -4.11 -15.49
C GLY A 49 1.62 -5.57 -15.33
N PRO A 50 2.36 -5.92 -14.26
CA PRO A 50 2.68 -7.30 -13.96
C PRO A 50 1.39 -8.15 -13.85
N PRO A 51 1.40 -9.40 -14.35
CA PRO A 51 0.23 -10.25 -14.30
C PRO A 51 -0.15 -10.57 -12.85
N TYR A 52 -1.45 -10.70 -12.60
CA TYR A 52 -1.96 -11.19 -11.33
C TYR A 52 -1.47 -12.63 -11.05
N ARG A 53 -1.05 -12.90 -9.81
CA ARG A 53 -0.73 -14.26 -9.34
C ARG A 53 -1.68 -14.66 -8.22
N LEU A 54 -2.17 -15.90 -8.27
CA LEU A 54 -3.18 -16.41 -7.34
C LEU A 54 -2.77 -16.19 -5.87
N ILE A 55 -3.74 -15.78 -5.04
CA ILE A 55 -3.62 -15.55 -3.58
C ILE A 55 -2.76 -14.34 -3.20
N TYR A 56 -1.53 -14.25 -3.68
CA TYR A 56 -0.54 -13.26 -3.22
C TYR A 56 -0.34 -12.08 -4.16
N GLY A 57 -0.89 -12.11 -5.37
CA GLY A 57 -0.63 -11.06 -6.37
C GLY A 57 0.88 -10.93 -6.62
N ASN A 58 1.37 -9.69 -6.67
CA ASN A 58 2.79 -9.41 -6.86
C ASN A 58 3.56 -9.22 -5.55
N THR A 59 2.94 -9.40 -4.37
CA THR A 59 3.55 -9.10 -3.07
C THR A 59 4.88 -9.82 -2.83
N LYS A 60 4.99 -11.10 -3.23
CA LYS A 60 6.24 -11.86 -3.09
C LYS A 60 7.36 -11.31 -3.98
N GLU A 61 7.02 -10.93 -5.21
CA GLU A 61 7.97 -10.33 -6.16
C GLU A 61 8.48 -8.98 -5.64
N ILE A 62 7.56 -8.13 -5.16
CA ILE A 62 7.90 -6.85 -4.54
C ILE A 62 8.83 -7.05 -3.34
N SER A 63 8.53 -8.01 -2.46
CA SER A 63 9.37 -8.31 -1.30
C SER A 63 10.77 -8.78 -1.71
N ASN A 64 10.88 -9.61 -2.75
CA ASN A 64 12.17 -10.07 -3.26
C ASN A 64 12.99 -8.92 -3.84
N MET A 65 12.37 -8.05 -4.67
CA MET A 65 13.03 -6.86 -5.21
C MET A 65 13.50 -5.91 -4.10
N GLN A 66 12.70 -5.75 -3.03
CA GLN A 66 13.10 -4.97 -1.86
C GLN A 66 14.29 -5.58 -1.14
N LYS A 67 14.31 -6.89 -0.91
CA LYS A 67 15.44 -7.58 -0.28
C LYS A 67 16.73 -7.45 -1.10
N GLU A 68 16.63 -7.61 -2.42
CA GLU A 68 17.75 -7.46 -3.35
C GLU A 68 18.27 -6.01 -3.38
N ALA A 69 17.38 -5.02 -3.39
CA ALA A 69 17.77 -3.61 -3.32
C ALA A 69 18.46 -3.28 -1.99
N MET A 70 17.99 -3.85 -0.89
CA MET A 70 18.53 -3.61 0.45
C MET A 70 19.87 -4.32 0.70
N SER A 71 20.12 -5.46 0.04
CA SER A 71 21.38 -6.21 0.20
C SER A 71 22.57 -5.55 -0.50
N ARG A 72 22.32 -4.73 -1.53
CA ARG A 72 23.36 -3.92 -2.18
C ARG A 72 23.89 -2.86 -1.22
N SER A 73 25.15 -2.45 -1.35
CA SER A 73 25.67 -1.31 -0.61
C SER A 73 24.93 -0.01 -0.99
N ILE A 74 24.82 0.92 -0.04
CA ILE A 74 24.29 2.25 -0.33
C ILE A 74 25.37 3.00 -1.11
N ASN A 75 25.04 3.44 -2.33
CA ASN A 75 25.88 4.38 -3.06
C ASN A 75 25.59 5.80 -2.54
N LEU A 76 26.61 6.65 -2.40
CA LEU A 76 26.50 8.06 -2.03
C LEU A 76 25.91 8.92 -3.18
N SER A 77 24.90 8.39 -3.87
CA SER A 77 24.17 9.07 -4.93
C SER A 77 22.91 9.71 -4.37
N HIS A 78 22.50 10.84 -4.96
CA HIS A 78 21.19 11.43 -4.69
C HIS A 78 20.04 10.60 -5.26
N ASP A 79 20.29 9.68 -6.20
CA ASP A 79 19.27 8.78 -6.74
C ASP A 79 19.08 7.53 -5.86
N ILE A 80 18.32 7.72 -4.78
CA ILE A 80 17.97 6.67 -3.82
C ILE A 80 16.69 5.91 -4.21
N PHE A 81 15.92 6.40 -5.17
CA PHE A 81 14.59 5.89 -5.49
C PHE A 81 14.59 4.41 -5.93
N PRO A 82 15.51 3.95 -6.79
CA PRO A 82 15.61 2.53 -7.16
C PRO A 82 15.89 1.61 -5.97
N ARG A 83 16.47 2.14 -4.89
CA ARG A 83 16.72 1.37 -3.66
C ARG A 83 15.50 1.31 -2.76
N VAL A 84 14.82 2.44 -2.56
CA VAL A 84 13.67 2.54 -1.64
C VAL A 84 12.41 1.90 -2.23
N GLN A 85 12.17 2.09 -3.53
CA GLN A 85 11.00 1.58 -4.25
C GLN A 85 11.42 0.85 -5.55
N PRO A 86 12.16 -0.27 -5.46
CA PRO A 86 12.72 -0.96 -6.62
C PRO A 86 11.67 -1.44 -7.61
N HIS A 87 10.53 -1.94 -7.10
CA HIS A 87 9.43 -2.41 -7.94
C HIS A 87 8.78 -1.29 -8.75
N ILE A 88 8.55 -0.12 -8.14
CA ILE A 88 8.00 1.05 -8.85
C ILE A 88 9.00 1.52 -9.90
N HIS A 89 10.28 1.65 -9.54
CA HIS A 89 11.32 2.05 -10.48
C HIS A 89 11.41 1.13 -11.70
N SER A 90 11.42 -0.19 -11.49
CA SER A 90 11.49 -1.17 -12.56
C SER A 90 10.23 -1.20 -13.41
N TRP A 91 9.05 -1.30 -12.79
CA TRP A 91 7.79 -1.44 -13.51
C TRP A 91 7.33 -0.19 -14.22
N THR A 92 7.72 1.00 -13.74
CA THR A 92 7.49 2.25 -14.47
C THR A 92 8.23 2.24 -15.82
N LYS A 93 9.43 1.64 -15.88
CA LYS A 93 10.17 1.48 -17.14
C LYS A 93 9.55 0.42 -18.05
N SER A 94 9.05 -0.68 -17.48
CA SER A 94 8.52 -1.79 -18.27
C SER A 94 7.08 -1.60 -18.75
N TYR A 95 6.24 -0.93 -17.97
CA TYR A 95 4.79 -0.82 -18.23
C TYR A 95 4.31 0.62 -18.44
N GLY A 96 5.18 1.61 -18.22
CA GLY A 96 4.87 3.03 -18.36
C GLY A 96 4.60 3.73 -17.01
N LYS A 97 4.35 5.05 -17.10
CA LYS A 97 4.15 5.93 -15.94
C LYS A 97 2.99 5.52 -15.05
N ASN A 98 1.93 4.97 -15.65
CA ASN A 98 0.76 4.50 -14.95
C ASN A 98 0.58 3.01 -15.23
N TYR A 99 0.52 2.20 -14.18
CA TYR A 99 0.45 0.75 -14.33
C TYR A 99 -0.35 0.09 -13.20
N LEU A 100 -0.87 -1.10 -13.47
CA LEU A 100 -1.64 -1.89 -12.51
C LEU A 100 -0.75 -2.91 -11.79
N GLN A 101 -0.81 -2.99 -10.46
CA GLN A 101 -0.17 -4.06 -9.67
C GLN A 101 -1.15 -4.69 -8.67
N TRP A 102 -0.75 -5.79 -8.04
CA TRP A 102 -1.61 -6.58 -7.17
C TRP A 102 -1.01 -6.80 -5.78
N TYR A 103 -1.75 -6.42 -4.74
CA TYR A 103 -1.44 -6.74 -3.34
C TYR A 103 -2.40 -7.83 -2.86
N GLY A 104 -1.97 -9.09 -2.94
CA GLY A 104 -2.90 -10.20 -2.80
C GLY A 104 -3.97 -10.10 -3.89
N LEU A 105 -5.24 -10.08 -3.47
CA LEU A 105 -6.40 -9.96 -4.37
C LEU A 105 -6.77 -8.50 -4.70
N ARG A 106 -6.03 -7.53 -4.15
CA ARG A 106 -6.37 -6.11 -4.28
C ARG A 106 -5.63 -5.49 -5.46
N PRO A 107 -6.34 -4.95 -6.46
CA PRO A 107 -5.71 -4.17 -7.52
C PRO A 107 -5.24 -2.83 -6.94
N ILE A 108 -4.07 -2.38 -7.36
CA ILE A 108 -3.47 -1.10 -7.01
C ILE A 108 -3.06 -0.43 -8.32
N LEU A 109 -3.71 0.69 -8.63
CA LEU A 109 -3.26 1.56 -9.71
C LEU A 109 -2.12 2.43 -9.20
N VAL A 110 -0.97 2.33 -9.84
CA VAL A 110 0.18 3.20 -9.58
C VAL A 110 0.14 4.33 -10.60
N VAL A 111 0.18 5.57 -10.11
CA VAL A 111 0.17 6.79 -10.91
C VAL A 111 1.44 7.56 -10.58
N THR A 112 2.21 7.91 -11.60
CA THR A 112 3.47 8.69 -11.43
C THR A 112 3.47 10.02 -12.19
N GLU A 113 2.42 10.28 -12.98
CA GLU A 113 2.26 11.55 -13.71
C GLU A 113 1.92 12.71 -12.75
N PRO A 114 2.72 13.80 -12.72
CA PRO A 114 2.56 14.89 -11.75
C PRO A 114 1.19 15.55 -11.76
N GLU A 115 0.57 15.68 -12.93
CA GLU A 115 -0.73 16.30 -13.12
C GLU A 115 -1.83 15.48 -12.43
N LEU A 116 -1.86 14.16 -12.68
CA LEU A 116 -2.80 13.24 -12.04
C LEU A 116 -2.53 13.11 -10.55
N CYS A 117 -1.25 13.08 -10.15
CA CYS A 117 -0.85 13.05 -8.74
C CYS A 117 -1.41 14.27 -7.99
N ARG A 118 -1.32 15.46 -8.60
CA ARG A 118 -1.85 16.71 -8.04
C ARG A 118 -3.37 16.67 -7.92
N GLU A 119 -4.07 16.14 -8.92
CA GLU A 119 -5.53 16.00 -8.88
C GLU A 119 -5.98 15.06 -7.75
N ILE A 120 -5.37 13.87 -7.68
CA ILE A 120 -5.64 12.87 -6.63
C ILE A 120 -5.33 13.42 -5.25
N LEU A 121 -4.26 14.21 -5.08
CA LEU A 121 -3.89 14.80 -3.80
C LEU A 121 -4.76 15.98 -3.38
N ASN A 122 -5.24 16.77 -4.34
CA ASN A 122 -6.11 17.90 -4.04
C ASN A 122 -7.46 17.43 -3.48
N ASN A 123 -7.97 16.28 -3.94
CA ASN A 123 -9.11 15.53 -3.40
C ASN A 123 -10.24 16.38 -2.80
N LYS A 124 -10.65 17.46 -3.49
CA LYS A 124 -11.60 18.44 -2.94
C LYS A 124 -12.96 17.82 -2.64
N ASP A 125 -13.37 16.87 -3.48
CA ASP A 125 -14.67 16.19 -3.41
C ASP A 125 -14.63 14.90 -2.58
N GLY A 126 -13.48 14.54 -1.99
CA GLY A 126 -13.33 13.36 -1.15
C GLY A 126 -13.40 12.01 -1.88
N VAL A 127 -13.31 12.01 -3.21
CA VAL A 127 -13.38 10.82 -4.08
C VAL A 127 -12.23 9.83 -3.84
N PHE A 128 -11.08 10.32 -3.36
CA PHE A 128 -9.89 9.52 -3.08
C PHE A 128 -9.64 9.40 -1.56
N PRO A 129 -10.43 8.57 -0.83
CA PRO A 129 -10.23 8.41 0.61
C PRO A 129 -8.88 7.76 0.92
N LYS A 130 -8.32 8.04 2.09
CA LYS A 130 -7.10 7.34 2.51
C LYS A 130 -7.41 5.85 2.66
N GLN A 131 -6.40 5.04 2.36
CA GLN A 131 -6.51 3.60 2.56
C GLN A 131 -6.75 3.29 4.04
N LYS A 132 -7.84 2.59 4.33
CA LYS A 132 -8.13 2.13 5.69
C LYS A 132 -7.09 1.10 6.13
N PRO A 133 -6.44 1.29 7.29
CA PRO A 133 -5.51 0.32 7.83
C PRO A 133 -6.24 -0.99 8.18
N SER A 134 -5.50 -2.08 8.27
CA SER A 134 -6.05 -3.30 8.87
C SER A 134 -6.40 -3.05 10.33
N ASN A 135 -7.37 -3.80 10.86
CA ASN A 135 -7.76 -3.70 12.28
C ASN A 135 -6.57 -3.91 13.22
N PHE A 136 -5.66 -4.82 12.85
CA PHE A 136 -4.42 -5.05 13.56
C PHE A 136 -3.53 -3.80 13.58
N LEU A 137 -3.27 -3.21 12.40
CA LEU A 137 -2.43 -2.02 12.30
C LEU A 137 -3.03 -0.82 13.03
N LYS A 138 -4.35 -0.65 12.98
CA LYS A 138 -5.06 0.40 13.72
C LYS A 138 -4.95 0.22 15.23
N LYS A 139 -5.02 -1.02 15.74
CA LYS A 139 -4.84 -1.31 17.17
C LYS A 139 -3.40 -1.06 17.63
N LEU A 140 -2.41 -1.34 16.78
CA LEU A 140 -1.00 -1.18 17.11
C LEU A 140 -0.57 0.30 17.11
N VAL A 141 -0.95 1.05 16.08
CA VAL A 141 -0.46 2.43 15.86
C VAL A 141 -1.43 3.49 16.42
N GLY A 142 -2.67 3.10 16.69
CA GLY A 142 -3.72 4.02 17.11
C GLY A 142 -4.04 5.06 16.02
N ASP A 143 -4.48 6.22 16.48
CA ASP A 143 -4.85 7.34 15.62
C ASP A 143 -3.63 8.20 15.27
N CYS A 144 -2.91 7.81 14.21
CA CYS A 144 -1.79 8.60 13.70
C CYS A 144 -2.19 9.49 12.51
N ILE A 145 -1.32 10.43 12.15
CA ILE A 145 -1.53 11.38 11.04
C ILE A 145 -1.74 10.66 9.70
N SER A 146 -1.08 9.53 9.49
CA SER A 146 -1.21 8.76 8.25
C SER A 146 -2.52 7.98 8.13
N ILE A 147 -3.23 7.75 9.25
CA ILE A 147 -4.47 6.95 9.32
C ILE A 147 -5.71 7.84 9.47
N THR A 148 -5.61 8.92 10.25
CA THR A 148 -6.74 9.79 10.58
C THR A 148 -7.14 10.70 9.41
N GLU A 149 -8.41 11.12 9.42
CA GLU A 149 -9.02 12.05 8.46
C GLU A 149 -9.82 13.16 9.19
N GLY A 150 -10.27 14.17 8.44
CA GLY A 150 -11.11 15.25 8.95
C GLY A 150 -10.48 16.11 10.06
N GLU A 151 -11.31 16.57 11.00
CA GLU A 151 -10.86 17.44 12.10
C GLU A 151 -9.79 16.80 12.99
N LYS A 152 -9.89 15.49 13.22
CA LYS A 152 -8.92 14.76 14.04
C LYS A 152 -7.55 14.79 13.40
N TRP A 153 -7.49 14.58 12.09
CA TRP A 153 -6.26 14.74 11.31
C TRP A 153 -5.75 16.18 11.37
N ALA A 154 -6.61 17.19 11.23
CA ALA A 154 -6.21 18.60 11.28
C ALA A 154 -5.58 18.98 12.63
N LYS A 155 -6.14 18.50 13.75
CA LYS A 155 -5.60 18.69 15.11
C LYS A 155 -4.23 18.02 15.26
N LEU A 156 -4.11 16.75 14.86
CA LEU A 156 -2.84 16.01 14.91
C LEU A 156 -1.77 16.63 14.01
N ARG A 157 -2.15 17.12 12.83
CA ARG A 157 -1.24 17.78 11.89
C ARG A 157 -0.75 19.11 12.43
N LYS A 158 -1.62 19.93 13.01
CA LYS A 158 -1.25 21.20 13.66
C LYS A 158 -0.27 20.98 14.81
N LEU A 159 -0.53 19.98 15.67
CA LEU A 159 0.36 19.64 16.77
C LEU A 159 1.73 19.16 16.26
N SER A 160 1.74 18.25 15.28
CA SER A 160 2.97 17.72 14.72
C SER A 160 3.82 18.80 14.04
N ASN A 161 3.21 19.75 13.33
CA ASN A 161 3.96 20.84 12.69
C ASN A 161 4.78 21.65 13.70
N HIS A 162 4.31 21.80 14.94
CA HIS A 162 5.06 22.52 15.97
C HIS A 162 6.40 21.86 16.30
N ALA A 163 6.45 20.52 16.34
CA ALA A 163 7.69 19.77 16.59
C ALA A 163 8.72 19.91 15.45
N PHE A 164 8.28 20.28 14.25
CA PHE A 164 9.12 20.46 13.06
C PHE A 164 9.34 21.94 12.70
N HIS A 165 9.11 22.87 13.64
CA HIS A 165 9.51 24.27 13.45
C HIS A 165 11.02 24.42 13.49
N GLY A 166 11.55 25.41 12.75
CA GLY A 166 13.00 25.65 12.63
C GLY A 166 13.72 25.71 13.98
N LYS A 167 13.18 26.47 14.95
CA LYS A 167 13.75 26.56 16.31
C LYS A 167 13.80 25.21 17.03
N SER A 168 12.74 24.41 16.94
CA SER A 168 12.67 23.08 17.56
C SER A 168 13.65 22.09 16.94
N LEU A 169 13.87 22.20 15.62
CA LEU A 169 14.86 21.41 14.90
C LEU A 169 16.28 21.79 15.29
N THR A 170 16.59 23.08 15.38
CA THR A 170 17.92 23.57 15.80
C THR A 170 18.27 23.05 17.19
N VAL A 171 17.36 23.20 18.17
CA VAL A 171 17.57 22.71 19.54
C VAL A 171 17.76 21.19 19.56
N SER A 172 16.98 20.45 18.77
CA SER A 172 17.12 18.99 18.69
C SER A 172 18.46 18.58 18.08
N ILE A 173 18.93 19.27 17.04
CA ILE A 173 20.21 18.98 16.41
C ILE A 173 21.36 19.30 17.37
N GLU A 174 21.35 20.47 18.00
CA GLU A 174 22.37 20.90 18.97
C GLU A 174 22.47 19.91 20.14
N HIS A 175 21.35 19.51 20.72
CA HIS A 175 21.32 18.53 21.81
C HIS A 175 21.93 17.18 21.40
N ASN A 176 21.63 16.69 20.20
CA ASN A 176 22.15 15.41 19.73
C ASN A 176 23.63 15.46 19.33
N VAL A 177 24.11 16.60 18.81
CA VAL A 177 25.53 16.86 18.57
C VAL A 177 26.29 16.87 19.90
N HIS A 178 25.75 17.51 20.94
CA HIS A 178 26.38 17.57 22.27
C HIS A 178 26.45 16.22 22.98
N GLU A 179 25.47 15.33 22.80
CA GLU A 179 25.47 14.00 23.43
C GLU A 179 26.29 12.95 22.66
N GLY A 180 26.94 13.31 21.55
CA GLY A 180 27.69 12.37 20.71
C GLY A 180 26.81 11.24 20.14
N LYS A 181 25.48 11.43 20.15
CA LYS A 181 24.54 10.47 19.58
C LYS A 181 24.66 10.51 18.07
N ASN A 182 24.86 9.34 17.46
CA ASN A 182 24.98 9.23 16.01
C ASN A 182 23.73 9.81 15.34
N ILE A 183 23.87 11.01 14.79
CA ILE A 183 22.79 11.81 14.21
C ILE A 183 22.13 11.04 13.05
N GLU A 184 22.83 10.07 12.45
CA GLU A 184 22.27 9.16 11.44
C GLU A 184 21.16 8.25 11.98
N LEU A 185 21.17 7.85 13.26
CA LEU A 185 20.09 7.03 13.84
C LEU A 185 18.83 7.85 14.11
N LEU A 186 18.99 9.12 14.47
CA LEU A 186 17.88 10.07 14.64
C LEU A 186 17.36 10.58 13.31
N ILE A 187 18.24 10.86 12.34
CA ILE A 187 17.86 11.16 10.97
C ILE A 187 17.19 9.94 10.37
N SER A 188 17.64 8.71 10.58
CA SER A 188 16.95 7.52 10.08
C SER A 188 15.63 7.26 10.80
N ALA A 189 15.52 7.43 12.12
CA ALA A 189 14.25 7.29 12.84
C ALA A 189 13.24 8.39 12.51
N LEU A 190 13.68 9.64 12.41
CA LEU A 190 12.89 10.75 11.88
C LEU A 190 12.60 10.54 10.39
N TRP A 191 13.51 9.96 9.63
CA TRP A 191 13.30 9.60 8.23
C TRP A 191 12.32 8.45 8.12
N TYR A 192 12.23 7.48 9.04
CA TYR A 192 11.19 6.44 9.04
C TYR A 192 9.82 7.00 9.45
N CYS A 193 9.77 7.85 10.49
CA CYS A 193 8.54 8.51 10.95
C CYS A 193 8.02 9.56 9.95
N VAL A 194 8.92 10.35 9.36
CA VAL A 194 8.62 11.29 8.29
C VAL A 194 8.46 10.54 6.98
N MET A 195 9.13 9.42 6.70
CA MET A 195 8.87 8.58 5.51
C MET A 195 7.45 8.04 5.55
N PHE A 196 6.90 7.64 6.69
CA PHE A 196 5.51 7.17 6.67
C PHE A 196 4.46 8.29 6.48
N ILE A 197 4.82 9.54 6.76
CA ILE A 197 3.96 10.73 6.55
C ILE A 197 4.25 11.42 5.21
N ARG A 198 5.49 11.30 4.72
CA ARG A 198 6.05 11.99 3.57
C ARG A 198 6.22 11.04 2.39
N ILE A 199 6.51 9.74 2.48
CA ILE A 199 6.53 8.79 1.32
C ILE A 199 5.20 8.80 0.56
N ARG A 200 4.07 8.99 1.23
CA ARG A 200 2.78 9.08 0.53
C ARG A 200 2.51 10.44 -0.11
N ILE A 201 3.26 11.49 0.27
CA ILE A 201 3.19 12.84 -0.30
C ILE A 201 4.38 13.12 -1.25
N LEU A 202 5.52 12.45 -1.08
CA LEU A 202 6.79 12.62 -1.79
C LEU A 202 6.93 11.63 -2.96
N ASN A 203 6.29 10.45 -2.93
CA ASN A 203 6.12 9.66 -4.18
C ASN A 203 5.18 10.34 -5.19
N LEU A 204 4.47 11.41 -4.77
CA LEU A 204 3.63 12.24 -5.62
C LEU A 204 4.30 13.59 -5.96
N LEU A 205 5.49 13.87 -5.40
CA LEU A 205 6.24 15.11 -5.60
C LEU A 205 7.70 14.91 -6.07
N ILE A 206 8.25 13.69 -6.05
CA ILE A 206 9.57 13.37 -6.65
C ILE A 206 9.33 12.80 -8.06
N SER A 207 8.70 13.62 -8.89
CA SER A 207 8.84 13.63 -10.35
C SER A 207 8.50 15.05 -10.87
N ALA A 208 8.84 16.06 -10.07
CA ALA A 208 8.93 17.45 -10.50
C ALA A 208 10.40 17.78 -10.77
#